data_AF-A0A9Q4MVC8-F1
#
_entry.id   AF-A0A9Q4MVC8-F1
#
_cell.length_a   1.000
_cell.length_b   1.000
_cell.length_c   1.000
_cell.angle_alpha   90.00
_cell.angle_beta   90.00
_cell.angle_gamma   90.00
#
_symmetry.space_group_name_H-M   'P 1'
#
loop_
_entity.id
_entity.type
_entity.pdbx_description
1 polymer ?
#
loop_
_entity_poly.entity_id
_entity_poly.type
_entity_poly.pdbx_seq_one_letter_code
_entity_poly.pdbx_strand_id
1 'polypeptide(L)'
;MKKLIIAAGLLMTTSAYAQTEVLTGVTRGKDYGVVYSLPKTQIELEIKANKVNYTPGEFSKYADRYLRLTNVSADPEEYWELASVKVKSVGVPNSETTYFVKLKDKTVAPLMELTEDGIVKTINVPYSNSSVGKKAAPAPAVLQKKANP
;
A
#
# COMPACT_ATOMS: atom_id res chain seq x y z
N MET A 1 42.86 -45.14 15.10
CA MET A 1 42.14 -45.16 13.80
C MET A 1 40.71 -44.60 13.88
N LYS A 2 39.90 -44.93 14.90
CA LYS A 2 38.51 -44.44 15.03
C LYS A 2 38.35 -42.91 15.11
N LYS A 3 39.26 -42.19 15.78
CA LYS A 3 39.21 -40.71 15.91
C LYS A 3 39.48 -39.96 14.60
N LEU A 4 40.30 -40.52 13.71
CA LEU A 4 40.58 -39.95 12.39
C LEU A 4 39.37 -40.08 11.44
N ILE A 5 38.62 -41.18 11.54
CA ILE A 5 37.40 -41.41 10.75
C ILE A 5 36.32 -40.40 11.15
N ILE A 6 36.19 -40.09 12.45
CA ILE A 6 35.22 -39.09 12.95
C ILE A 6 35.61 -37.67 12.50
N ALA A 7 36.89 -37.32 12.56
CA ALA A 7 37.38 -36.01 12.11
C ALA A 7 37.21 -35.80 10.60
N ALA A 8 37.46 -36.85 9.79
CA ALA A 8 37.23 -36.81 8.35
C ALA A 8 35.73 -36.72 7.99
N GLY A 9 34.86 -37.41 8.74
CA GLY A 9 33.41 -37.30 8.57
C GLY A 9 32.86 -35.91 8.89
N LEU A 10 33.41 -35.24 9.91
CA LEU A 10 33.00 -33.88 10.28
C LEU A 10 33.40 -32.84 9.21
N LEU A 11 34.59 -32.99 8.62
CA LEU A 11 35.07 -32.14 7.52
C LEU A 11 34.22 -32.22 6.24
N MET A 12 33.48 -33.32 6.01
CA MET A 12 32.58 -33.45 4.86
C MET A 12 31.22 -32.77 5.04
N THR A 13 30.88 -32.29 6.25
CA THR A 13 29.58 -31.66 6.52
C THR A 13 29.53 -30.15 6.23
N THR A 14 30.66 -29.53 5.87
CA THR A 14 30.76 -28.07 5.68
C THR A 14 30.37 -27.57 4.28
N SER A 15 29.94 -28.42 3.36
CA SER A 15 29.58 -28.04 1.98
C SER A 15 28.08 -27.81 1.73
N ALA A 16 27.25 -27.78 2.77
CA ALA A 16 25.81 -27.50 2.64
C ALA A 16 25.53 -25.99 2.50
N TYR A 17 25.82 -25.41 1.32
CA TYR A 17 25.40 -24.05 0.98
C TYR A 17 23.94 -24.04 0.50
N ALA A 18 23.00 -24.05 1.45
CA ALA A 18 21.56 -23.99 1.17
C ALA A 18 21.01 -22.56 0.96
N GLN A 19 21.83 -21.52 1.13
CA GLN A 19 21.40 -20.14 0.97
C GLN A 19 21.28 -19.77 -0.53
N THR A 20 20.12 -19.23 -0.91
CA THR A 20 19.87 -18.65 -2.24
C THR A 20 20.58 -17.31 -2.33
N GLU A 21 21.34 -17.11 -3.40
CA GLU A 21 22.03 -15.85 -3.66
C GLU A 21 21.03 -14.80 -4.16
N VAL A 22 21.04 -13.63 -3.53
CA VAL A 22 20.24 -12.47 -3.93
C VAL A 22 21.21 -11.41 -4.43
N LEU A 23 21.11 -11.07 -5.71
CA LEU A 23 21.92 -10.04 -6.36
C LEU A 23 21.11 -8.74 -6.44
N THR A 24 21.80 -7.61 -6.44
CA THR A 24 21.17 -6.29 -6.67
C THR A 24 21.07 -6.03 -8.17
N GLY A 25 19.93 -5.52 -8.63
CA GLY A 25 19.68 -5.11 -10.01
C GLY A 25 19.11 -6.20 -10.91
N VAL A 26 18.94 -5.86 -12.19
CA VAL A 26 18.44 -6.77 -13.23
C VAL A 26 19.63 -7.47 -13.88
N THR A 27 19.86 -8.73 -13.53
CA THR A 27 20.88 -9.54 -14.20
C THR A 27 20.38 -9.92 -15.60
N ARG A 28 20.91 -9.29 -16.65
CA ARG A 28 20.65 -9.65 -18.07
C ARG A 28 21.42 -10.91 -18.51
N GLY A 29 21.66 -11.85 -17.60
CA GLY A 29 22.48 -13.04 -17.82
C GLY A 29 21.64 -14.31 -18.05
N LYS A 30 22.31 -15.39 -18.46
CA LYS A 30 21.79 -16.78 -18.61
C LYS A 30 21.41 -17.45 -17.26
N ASP A 31 21.25 -16.66 -16.20
CA ASP A 31 20.94 -17.16 -14.87
C ASP A 31 19.41 -17.26 -14.72
N TYR A 32 18.93 -18.46 -14.41
CA TYR A 32 17.52 -18.67 -14.07
C TYR A 32 17.23 -17.99 -12.72
N GLY A 33 16.24 -17.11 -12.68
CA GLY A 33 15.93 -16.34 -11.48
C GLY A 33 14.71 -15.45 -11.61
N VAL A 34 14.32 -14.83 -10.49
CA VAL A 34 13.18 -13.91 -10.41
C VAL A 34 13.68 -12.53 -10.00
N VAL A 35 13.32 -11.52 -10.79
CA VAL A 35 13.57 -10.11 -10.47
C VAL A 35 12.38 -9.57 -9.68
N TYR A 36 12.62 -8.92 -8.55
CA TYR A 36 11.59 -8.23 -7.78
C TYR A 36 12.09 -6.87 -7.28
N SER A 37 11.16 -5.96 -7.04
CA SER A 37 11.41 -4.66 -6.43
C SER A 37 10.74 -4.60 -5.06
N LEU A 38 11.42 -4.00 -4.08
CA LEU A 38 10.79 -3.72 -2.79
C LEU A 38 9.75 -2.60 -2.95
N PRO A 39 8.60 -2.70 -2.24
CA PRO A 39 7.59 -1.67 -2.30
C PRO A 39 8.05 -0.41 -1.55
N LYS A 40 7.91 0.75 -2.19
CA LYS A 40 7.96 2.05 -1.54
C LYS A 40 6.55 2.49 -1.20
N THR A 41 6.33 2.90 0.04
CA THR A 41 5.03 3.37 0.51
C THR A 41 4.71 4.73 -0.12
N GLN A 42 3.58 4.81 -0.81
CA GLN A 42 2.98 6.05 -1.28
C GLN A 42 1.59 6.22 -0.64
N ILE A 43 1.19 7.48 -0.45
CA ILE A 43 -0.13 7.83 0.06
C ILE A 43 -0.95 8.35 -1.11
N GLU A 44 -2.05 7.68 -1.41
CA GLU A 44 -3.03 8.09 -2.40
C GLU A 44 -4.16 8.84 -1.69
N LEU A 45 -4.41 10.08 -2.12
CA LEU A 45 -5.44 10.96 -1.57
C LEU A 45 -6.55 11.13 -2.60
N GLU A 46 -7.75 10.64 -2.29
CA GLU A 46 -8.96 10.89 -3.09
C GLU A 46 -9.75 12.01 -2.41
N ILE A 47 -9.72 13.20 -3.00
CA ILE A 47 -10.42 14.39 -2.51
C ILE A 47 -11.62 14.65 -3.42
N LYS A 48 -12.82 14.74 -2.83
CA LYS A 48 -14.03 15.18 -3.52
C LYS A 48 -14.45 16.53 -2.98
N ALA A 49 -14.62 17.50 -3.86
CA ALA A 49 -15.12 18.82 -3.54
C ALA A 49 -16.31 19.16 -4.44
N ASN A 50 -17.33 19.77 -3.85
CA ASN A 50 -18.50 20.26 -4.56
C ASN A 50 -18.29 21.75 -4.81
N LYS A 51 -18.33 22.16 -6.08
CA LYS A 51 -18.44 23.57 -6.44
C LYS A 51 -19.90 23.98 -6.26
N VAL A 52 -20.14 24.93 -5.36
CA VAL A 52 -21.47 25.53 -5.17
C VAL A 52 -21.43 26.93 -5.77
N ASN A 53 -22.27 27.15 -6.79
CA ASN A 53 -22.49 28.46 -7.38
C ASN A 53 -23.90 28.90 -7.03
N TYR A 54 -24.00 29.90 -6.17
CA TYR A 54 -25.24 30.54 -5.79
C TYR A 54 -25.48 31.76 -6.69
N THR A 55 -26.51 31.65 -7.53
CA THR A 55 -26.99 32.77 -8.34
C THR A 55 -28.33 33.26 -7.78
N PRO A 56 -28.36 34.45 -7.17
CA PRO A 56 -29.60 35.01 -6.62
C PRO A 56 -30.59 35.35 -7.75
N GLY A 57 -31.88 35.10 -7.50
CA GLY A 57 -32.95 35.50 -8.40
C GLY A 57 -33.21 37.01 -8.38
N GLU A 58 -33.86 37.54 -9.41
CA GLU A 58 -34.15 38.98 -9.57
C GLU A 58 -34.95 39.58 -8.39
N PHE A 59 -35.82 38.77 -7.76
CA PHE A 59 -36.64 39.18 -6.62
C PHE A 59 -36.10 38.69 -5.27
N SER A 60 -34.87 38.20 -5.21
CA SER A 60 -34.21 37.73 -3.97
C SER A 60 -34.30 38.75 -2.83
N LYS A 61 -34.16 40.04 -3.15
CA LYS A 61 -34.28 41.17 -2.20
C LYS A 61 -35.64 41.28 -1.50
N TYR A 62 -36.69 40.67 -2.04
CA TYR A 62 -38.03 40.72 -1.47
C TYR A 62 -38.44 39.40 -0.79
N ALA A 63 -37.55 38.41 -0.75
CA ALA A 63 -37.83 37.10 -0.18
C ALA A 63 -38.24 37.18 1.30
N ASP A 64 -37.56 38.01 2.10
CA ASP A 64 -37.92 38.21 3.50
C ASP A 64 -39.31 38.86 3.65
N ARG A 65 -39.59 39.90 2.86
CA ARG A 65 -40.85 40.67 2.97
C ARG A 65 -42.08 39.86 2.57
N TYR A 66 -42.02 39.09 1.48
CA TYR A 66 -43.20 38.40 0.93
C TYR A 66 -43.25 36.91 1.24
N LEU A 67 -42.09 36.27 1.42
CA LEU A 67 -42.00 34.83 1.69
C LEU A 67 -41.53 34.52 3.11
N ARG A 68 -41.15 35.54 3.91
CA ARG A 68 -40.57 35.40 5.25
C ARG A 68 -39.32 34.49 5.25
N LEU A 69 -38.59 34.50 4.14
CA LEU A 69 -37.33 33.77 3.99
C LEU A 69 -36.16 34.72 4.28
N THR A 70 -35.48 34.50 5.40
CA THR A 70 -34.35 35.32 5.86
C THR A 70 -32.98 34.82 5.39
N ASN A 71 -32.90 33.60 4.84
CA ASN A 71 -31.68 32.93 4.42
C ASN A 71 -31.39 33.06 2.90
N VAL A 72 -31.88 34.12 2.27
CA VAL A 72 -31.68 34.39 0.84
C VAL A 72 -30.70 35.55 0.68
N SER A 73 -29.49 35.25 0.22
CA SER A 73 -28.50 36.28 -0.14
C SER A 73 -28.90 36.95 -1.46
N ALA A 74 -28.72 38.26 -1.56
CA ALA A 74 -28.97 39.03 -2.80
C ALA A 74 -27.73 39.12 -3.70
N ASP A 75 -26.59 38.69 -3.19
CA ASP A 75 -25.31 38.73 -3.88
C ASP A 75 -24.94 37.33 -4.40
N PRO A 76 -24.32 37.23 -5.60
CA PRO A 76 -23.82 35.96 -6.11
C PRO A 76 -22.66 35.47 -5.24
N GLU A 77 -22.70 34.18 -4.89
CA GLU A 77 -21.69 33.56 -4.04
C GLU A 77 -21.15 32.29 -4.72
N GLU A 78 -19.83 32.15 -4.74
CA GLU A 78 -19.17 30.92 -5.17
C GLU A 78 -18.31 30.41 -4.03
N TYR A 79 -18.55 29.17 -3.61
CA TYR A 79 -17.72 28.50 -2.62
C TYR A 79 -17.56 27.01 -2.94
N TRP A 80 -16.55 26.42 -2.31
CA TRP A 80 -16.20 25.02 -2.49
C TRP A 80 -16.41 24.29 -1.17
N GLU A 81 -17.22 23.24 -1.20
CA GLU A 81 -17.42 22.38 -0.05
C GLU A 81 -16.62 21.09 -0.21
N LEU A 82 -15.80 20.78 0.80
CA LEU A 82 -15.08 19.51 0.84
C LEU A 82 -16.07 18.39 1.17
N ALA A 83 -16.44 17.58 0.18
CA ALA A 83 -17.42 16.51 0.34
C ALA A 83 -16.82 15.26 1.00
N SER A 84 -15.61 14.86 0.60
CA SER A 84 -14.96 13.70 1.21
C SER A 84 -13.45 13.70 0.99
N VAL A 85 -12.71 13.18 1.97
CA VAL A 85 -11.29 12.84 1.84
C VAL A 85 -11.12 11.37 2.17
N LYS A 86 -10.53 10.60 1.25
CA LYS A 86 -10.10 9.22 1.52
C LYS A 86 -8.60 9.14 1.35
N VAL A 87 -7.97 8.43 2.29
CA VAL A 87 -6.54 8.20 2.32
C VAL A 87 -6.30 6.71 2.17
N LYS A 88 -5.51 6.31 1.19
CA LYS A 88 -5.06 4.92 1.00
C LYS A 88 -3.55 4.89 1.00
N SER A 89 -2.97 3.88 1.66
CA SER A 89 -1.56 3.60 1.53
C SER A 89 -1.39 2.51 0.46
N VAL A 90 -0.58 2.82 -0.55
CA VAL A 90 -0.31 1.93 -1.68
C VAL A 90 1.20 1.70 -1.78
N GLY A 91 1.60 0.48 -2.14
CA GLY A 91 3.00 0.14 -2.38
C GLY A 91 3.31 0.26 -3.87
N VAL A 92 4.25 1.12 -4.24
CA VAL A 92 4.72 1.29 -5.63
C VAL A 92 6.12 0.68 -5.76
N PRO A 93 6.48 0.01 -6.87
CA PRO A 93 7.80 -0.58 -7.01
C PRO A 93 8.88 0.49 -6.92
N ASN A 94 9.90 0.25 -6.10
CA ASN A 94 11.06 1.12 -6.04
C ASN A 94 12.16 0.63 -6.98
N SER A 95 12.48 1.41 -8.01
CA SER A 95 13.51 1.09 -8.99
C SER A 95 14.91 1.02 -8.37
N GLU A 96 15.18 1.81 -7.32
CA GLU A 96 16.48 1.82 -6.61
C GLU A 96 16.76 0.53 -5.83
N THR A 97 15.70 -0.14 -5.37
CA THR A 97 15.79 -1.36 -4.54
C THR A 97 15.20 -2.55 -5.30
N THR A 98 15.81 -2.84 -6.44
CA THR A 98 15.49 -4.01 -7.28
C THR A 98 16.53 -5.10 -7.05
N TYR A 99 16.07 -6.33 -6.88
CA TYR A 99 16.89 -7.49 -6.57
C TYR A 99 16.55 -8.66 -7.51
N PHE A 100 17.51 -9.55 -7.68
CA PHE A 100 17.40 -10.78 -8.45
C PHE A 100 17.68 -11.98 -7.55
N VAL A 101 16.70 -12.87 -7.43
CA VAL A 101 16.86 -14.17 -6.75
C VAL A 101 17.26 -15.20 -7.78
N LYS A 102 18.46 -15.76 -7.64
CA LYS A 102 18.89 -16.87 -8.50
C LYS A 102 18.19 -18.15 -8.07
N LEU A 103 17.46 -18.77 -8.99
CA LEU A 103 16.88 -20.10 -8.80
C LEU A 103 17.98 -21.13 -9.03
N LYS A 104 18.30 -21.94 -8.01
CA LYS A 104 19.25 -23.06 -8.13
C LYS A 104 18.53 -24.31 -8.58
N ASP A 105 19.08 -25.00 -9.57
CA ASP A 105 18.60 -26.32 -9.98
C ASP A 105 18.64 -27.30 -8.79
N LYS A 106 17.55 -28.07 -8.61
CA LYS A 106 17.36 -29.07 -7.53
C LYS A 106 17.17 -28.52 -6.12
N THR A 107 16.93 -27.24 -5.94
CA THR A 107 16.42 -26.70 -4.67
C THR A 107 14.89 -26.74 -4.63
N VAL A 108 14.31 -26.85 -3.44
CA VAL A 108 12.86 -26.69 -3.23
C VAL A 108 12.52 -25.31 -3.76
N ALA A 109 11.87 -25.24 -4.92
CA ALA A 109 11.63 -24.00 -5.64
C ALA A 109 11.08 -22.95 -4.67
N PRO A 110 11.66 -21.74 -4.59
CA PRO A 110 11.03 -20.63 -3.88
C PRO A 110 9.67 -20.41 -4.52
N LEU A 111 8.60 -20.76 -3.81
CA LEU A 111 7.24 -20.45 -4.24
C LEU A 111 7.06 -18.95 -4.03
N MET A 112 7.47 -18.15 -5.01
CA MET A 112 7.35 -16.69 -4.94
C MET A 112 6.35 -16.22 -5.98
N GLU A 113 5.33 -15.50 -5.53
CA GLU A 113 4.39 -14.82 -6.39
C GLU A 113 4.72 -13.33 -6.39
N LEU A 114 4.73 -12.71 -7.57
CA LEU A 114 4.88 -11.28 -7.74
C LEU A 114 3.56 -10.65 -8.18
N THR A 115 3.36 -9.39 -7.84
CA THR A 115 2.37 -8.51 -8.47
C THR A 115 2.80 -8.23 -9.92
N GLU A 116 1.87 -7.79 -10.77
CA GLU A 116 2.15 -7.36 -12.16
C GLU A 116 3.27 -6.32 -12.24
N ASP A 117 3.37 -5.46 -11.23
CA ASP A 117 4.39 -4.41 -11.13
C ASP A 117 5.76 -4.91 -10.59
N GLY A 118 5.94 -6.21 -10.38
CA GLY A 118 7.21 -6.80 -9.92
C GLY A 118 7.47 -6.69 -8.41
N ILE A 119 6.45 -6.40 -7.61
CA ILE A 119 6.52 -6.40 -6.13
C ILE A 119 6.27 -7.82 -5.61
N VAL A 120 6.98 -8.23 -4.57
CA VAL A 120 6.74 -9.53 -3.91
C VAL A 120 5.36 -9.56 -3.26
N LYS A 121 4.53 -10.52 -3.67
CA LYS A 121 3.18 -10.75 -3.15
C LYS A 121 3.16 -11.83 -2.08
N THR A 122 3.78 -12.98 -2.33
CA THR A 122 3.94 -14.05 -1.34
C THR A 122 5.26 -14.80 -1.52
N ILE A 123 5.74 -15.42 -0.44
CA ILE A 123 6.90 -16.31 -0.43
C ILE A 123 6.53 -17.57 0.35
N ASN A 124 6.80 -18.75 -0.22
CA ASN A 124 6.58 -20.09 0.33
C ASN A 124 5.12 -20.48 0.61
N VAL A 125 4.18 -19.54 0.50
CA VAL A 125 2.74 -19.77 0.70
C VAL A 125 1.97 -19.26 -0.53
N PRO A 126 1.01 -20.05 -1.05
CA PRO A 126 0.15 -19.57 -2.13
C PRO A 126 -0.73 -18.44 -1.62
N TYR A 127 -0.99 -17.45 -2.46
CA TYR A 127 -1.88 -16.35 -2.09
C TYR A 127 -3.31 -16.87 -1.89
N SER A 128 -3.79 -16.88 -0.65
CA SER A 128 -5.20 -17.11 -0.35
C SER A 128 -5.93 -15.77 -0.28
N ASN A 129 -6.92 -15.56 -1.16
CA ASN A 129 -7.77 -14.35 -1.18
C ASN A 129 -8.63 -14.17 0.10
N SER A 130 -8.47 -15.02 1.11
CA SER A 130 -9.32 -15.11 2.30
C SER A 130 -9.11 -14.01 3.34
N SER A 131 -8.13 -13.11 3.17
CA SER A 131 -7.82 -12.06 4.17
C SER A 131 -8.28 -10.65 3.81
N VAL A 132 -9.10 -10.46 2.77
CA VAL A 132 -9.75 -9.15 2.49
C VAL A 132 -10.79 -8.79 3.58
N GLY A 133 -11.10 -9.70 4.51
CA GLY A 133 -11.93 -9.44 5.67
C GLY A 133 -11.16 -8.84 6.86
N LYS A 134 -11.35 -7.54 7.11
CA LYS A 134 -11.17 -6.85 8.41
C LYS A 134 -9.80 -7.01 9.11
N LYS A 135 -8.86 -6.14 8.77
CA LYS A 135 -8.07 -5.45 9.82
C LYS A 135 -8.62 -4.04 9.95
N ALA A 136 -9.72 -3.90 10.70
CA ALA A 136 -10.11 -2.60 11.21
C ALA A 136 -8.96 -2.10 12.09
N ALA A 137 -8.38 -0.97 11.72
CA ALA A 137 -7.48 -0.24 12.59
C ALA A 137 -8.20 0.00 13.95
N PRO A 138 -7.49 -0.06 15.10
CA PRO A 138 -8.11 0.31 16.36
C PRO A 138 -8.67 1.72 16.25
N ALA A 139 -9.97 1.87 16.54
CA ALA A 139 -10.68 3.13 16.47
C ALA A 139 -9.96 4.20 17.31
N PRO A 140 -9.82 5.45 16.83
CA PRO A 140 -9.28 6.52 17.66
C PRO A 140 -10.18 6.73 18.88
N ALA A 141 -9.57 6.74 20.07
CA ALA A 141 -10.26 7.04 21.32
C ALA A 141 -10.86 8.45 21.21
N VAL A 142 -12.20 8.51 21.17
CA VAL A 142 -12.93 9.77 21.20
C VAL A 142 -12.70 10.42 22.56
N LEU A 143 -11.93 11.51 22.60
CA LEU A 143 -11.88 12.40 23.75
C LEU A 143 -13.27 13.03 23.93
N GLN A 144 -13.97 12.59 24.97
CA GLN A 144 -15.22 13.18 25.43
C GLN A 144 -15.01 14.68 25.67
N LYS A 145 -15.60 15.51 24.81
CA LYS A 145 -15.64 16.96 25.00
C LYS A 145 -16.54 17.24 26.21
N LYS A 146 -15.94 17.68 27.31
CA LYS A 146 -16.65 18.14 28.50
C LYS A 146 -17.56 19.30 28.09
N ALA A 147 -18.88 19.09 28.11
CA ALA A 147 -19.84 20.17 28.12
C ALA A 147 -19.68 20.93 29.44
N ASN A 148 -19.54 22.25 29.37
CA ASN A 148 -19.60 23.13 30.54
C ASN A 148 -20.88 24.00 30.42
N PRO A 149 -21.47 24.40 31.56
CA PRO A 149 -22.89 24.68 31.74
C PRO A 149 -23.37 25.98 31.09
#